data_AF-A0A1G0XTY7-F1
#
_entry.id   AF-A0A1G0XTY7-F1
#
_cell.length_a   1.000
_cell.length_b   1.000
_cell.length_c   1.000
_cell.angle_alpha   90.00
_cell.angle_beta   90.00
_cell.angle_gamma   90.00
#
_symmetry.space_group_name_H-M   'P 1'
#
loop_
_entity.id
_entity.type
_entity.pdbx_description
1 polymer ?
#
loop_
_entity_poly.entity_id
_entity_poly.type
_entity_poly.pdbx_seq_one_letter_code
_entity_poly.pdbx_strand_id
1 'polypeptide(L)'
;MMRQKEVIHVVFAAILLVSLSVICSGEEPATATTSVIKDSPYVPAGYKKVFGDEFDGASLSLTNWWTRYIYNNGMLDTLNDEKQLFRENNNHVMTGTTLQLTARKVSNSNPRFQYESGMIRSKMTFKYGYYESRLKVPGGLGVWPAFWLNSDSDANGKTSWPPEIDILEFVNNGKDDRPDMVHMTAQVKNKKGEPNPWGGEELFRDPDFKKRNYYAPFKFPDDFHVFGLLWDTDDTVTWFVDGKKLFTVSYKWVYANGKDAPNAHVLLNLSIGGQWAGRYGVDDKAFPQALDVDYVRVYQKPDQIKTGQSTIGKDLLKDPNEEKK
;
A
#
# COMPACT_ATOMS: atom_id res chain seq x y z
N MET A 1 -40.17 -82.59 -17.05
CA MET A 1 -40.69 -81.38 -17.70
C MET A 1 -40.65 -80.24 -16.68
N MET A 2 -39.74 -79.25 -16.86
CA MET A 2 -39.53 -78.01 -16.06
C MET A 2 -39.21 -78.20 -14.56
N ARG A 3 -38.44 -77.37 -13.84
CA ARG A 3 -37.63 -76.16 -14.08
C ARG A 3 -36.71 -76.00 -12.84
N GLN A 4 -35.56 -75.35 -13.01
CA GLN A 4 -34.61 -74.93 -11.97
C GLN A 4 -35.24 -74.13 -10.81
N LYS A 5 -34.58 -74.14 -9.64
CA LYS A 5 -34.22 -72.94 -8.85
C LYS A 5 -33.12 -73.25 -7.82
N GLU A 6 -32.18 -72.30 -7.73
CA GLU A 6 -30.96 -72.26 -6.93
C GLU A 6 -31.21 -71.95 -5.45
N VAL A 7 -30.28 -72.35 -4.55
CA VAL A 7 -29.87 -71.55 -3.37
C VAL A 7 -28.38 -71.83 -3.05
N ILE A 8 -27.63 -70.75 -2.85
CA ILE A 8 -26.19 -70.66 -2.53
C ILE A 8 -25.98 -70.81 -1.01
N HIS A 9 -24.93 -71.53 -0.62
CA HIS A 9 -24.52 -71.75 0.78
C HIS A 9 -23.72 -70.55 1.32
N VAL A 10 -24.04 -70.12 2.56
CA VAL A 10 -23.22 -69.19 3.35
C VAL A 10 -22.64 -69.97 4.53
N VAL A 11 -21.31 -69.99 4.66
CA VAL A 11 -20.61 -70.50 5.85
C VAL A 11 -19.77 -69.37 6.44
N PHE A 12 -20.02 -69.09 7.72
CA PHE A 12 -19.26 -68.16 8.55
C PHE A 12 -17.91 -68.76 8.95
N ALA A 13 -16.85 -67.95 8.90
CA ALA A 13 -15.62 -68.21 9.63
C ALA A 13 -15.14 -66.91 10.31
N ALA A 14 -15.06 -66.95 11.63
CA ALA A 14 -14.54 -65.88 12.48
C ALA A 14 -13.00 -65.91 12.46
N ILE A 15 -12.36 -64.75 12.35
CA ILE A 15 -10.92 -64.59 12.57
C ILE A 15 -10.67 -63.49 13.60
N LEU A 16 -9.83 -63.87 14.57
CA LEU A 16 -9.46 -63.20 15.79
C LEU A 16 -8.57 -61.96 15.52
N LEU A 17 -8.90 -60.85 16.18
CA LEU A 17 -8.12 -59.61 16.19
C LEU A 17 -6.87 -59.75 17.08
N VAL A 18 -5.70 -59.43 16.54
CA VAL A 18 -4.49 -59.09 17.30
C VAL A 18 -4.14 -57.64 17.00
N SER A 19 -4.30 -56.76 17.98
CA SER A 19 -3.97 -55.34 17.89
C SER A 19 -2.46 -55.14 18.08
N LEU A 20 -1.75 -54.76 17.02
CA LEU A 20 -0.38 -54.24 17.10
C LEU A 20 -0.44 -52.70 17.16
N SER A 21 -0.15 -52.14 18.33
CA SER A 21 0.02 -50.70 18.52
C SER A 21 1.38 -50.26 17.97
N VAL A 22 1.38 -49.74 16.74
CA VAL A 22 2.52 -48.99 16.21
C VAL A 22 2.36 -47.54 16.70
N ILE A 23 3.23 -47.13 17.62
CA ILE A 23 3.42 -45.71 17.94
C ILE A 23 4.24 -45.13 16.79
N CYS A 24 3.56 -44.60 15.78
CA CYS A 24 4.20 -43.69 14.82
C CYS A 24 4.27 -42.32 15.50
N SER A 25 5.46 -41.91 15.92
CA SER A 25 5.76 -40.50 16.15
C SER A 25 5.68 -39.77 14.80
N GLY A 26 4.49 -39.32 14.45
CA GLY A 26 4.30 -38.42 13.32
C GLY A 26 4.84 -37.05 13.68
N GLU A 27 6.09 -36.78 13.31
CA GLU A 27 6.49 -35.39 13.06
C GLU A 27 5.67 -34.92 11.86
N GLU A 28 4.77 -33.98 12.14
CA GLU A 28 4.03 -33.25 11.12
C GLU A 28 5.06 -32.56 10.20
N PRO A 29 5.01 -32.76 8.88
CA PRO A 29 5.99 -32.15 8.00
C PRO A 29 5.81 -30.64 8.10
N ALA A 30 6.83 -29.94 8.58
CA ALA A 30 6.87 -28.49 8.58
C ALA A 30 6.59 -28.00 7.16
N THR A 31 5.47 -27.32 6.98
CA THR A 31 5.09 -26.70 5.71
C THR A 31 6.17 -25.69 5.36
N ALA A 32 7.08 -26.05 4.48
CA ALA A 32 8.07 -25.12 3.95
C ALA A 32 7.30 -24.08 3.14
N THR A 33 7.09 -22.90 3.72
CA THR A 33 6.64 -21.71 3.00
C THR A 33 7.72 -21.39 1.97
N THR A 34 7.51 -21.83 0.73
CA THR A 34 8.31 -21.38 -0.41
C THR A 34 8.11 -19.89 -0.54
N SER A 35 9.09 -19.09 -0.07
CA SER A 35 9.08 -17.65 -0.32
C SER A 35 9.11 -17.44 -1.84
N VAL A 36 8.02 -16.93 -2.39
CA VAL A 36 8.03 -16.47 -3.78
C VAL A 36 9.07 -15.36 -3.86
N ILE A 37 10.06 -15.49 -4.74
CA ILE A 37 11.07 -14.44 -4.93
C ILE A 37 10.36 -13.25 -5.59
N LYS A 38 10.15 -12.18 -4.82
CA LYS A 38 9.53 -10.92 -5.27
C LYS A 38 10.61 -10.00 -5.82
N ASP A 39 11.08 -10.23 -7.04
CA ASP A 39 12.16 -9.43 -7.63
C ASP A 39 11.73 -8.01 -8.00
N SER A 40 12.60 -7.04 -7.75
CA SER A 40 12.41 -5.66 -8.22
C SER A 40 12.81 -5.57 -9.70
N PRO A 41 11.99 -4.94 -10.56
CA PRO A 41 12.34 -4.72 -11.97
C PRO A 41 13.44 -3.67 -12.15
N TYR A 42 13.69 -2.84 -11.12
CA TYR A 42 14.71 -1.81 -11.18
C TYR A 42 15.15 -1.40 -9.78
N VAL A 43 16.46 -1.50 -9.51
CA VAL A 43 17.12 -0.83 -8.39
C VAL A 43 18.34 -0.09 -8.96
N PRO A 44 18.49 1.23 -8.73
CA PRO A 44 19.64 1.95 -9.26
C PRO A 44 20.96 1.37 -8.74
N ALA A 45 21.98 1.37 -9.60
CA ALA A 45 23.29 0.84 -9.24
C ALA A 45 23.86 1.52 -7.97
N GLY A 46 24.45 0.72 -7.08
CA GLY A 46 25.02 1.21 -5.82
C GLY A 46 24.03 1.39 -4.67
N TYR A 47 22.72 1.28 -4.90
CA TYR A 47 21.71 1.32 -3.83
C TYR A 47 21.59 -0.03 -3.12
N LYS A 48 21.33 0.01 -1.81
CA LYS A 48 21.11 -1.17 -0.95
C LYS A 48 19.82 -1.00 -0.14
N LYS A 49 19.09 -2.10 0.07
CA LYS A 49 17.83 -2.09 0.84
C LYS A 49 18.13 -1.69 2.28
N VAL A 50 17.50 -0.61 2.76
CA VAL A 50 17.62 -0.12 4.15
C VAL A 50 16.33 -0.34 4.94
N PHE A 51 15.21 -0.54 4.25
CA PHE A 51 13.93 -0.91 4.83
C PHE A 51 13.13 -1.72 3.83
N GLY A 52 12.31 -2.64 4.33
CA GLY A 52 11.23 -3.21 3.56
C GLY A 52 10.28 -4.03 4.42
N ASP A 53 9.05 -4.14 3.95
CA ASP A 53 8.05 -5.06 4.46
C ASP A 53 7.53 -5.87 3.28
N GLU A 54 7.67 -7.19 3.36
CA GLU A 54 7.25 -8.12 2.31
C GLU A 54 5.83 -8.65 2.56
N PHE A 55 5.20 -8.28 3.69
CA PHE A 55 3.83 -8.65 4.06
C PHE A 55 3.52 -10.16 4.04
N ASP A 56 4.53 -11.00 4.28
CA ASP A 56 4.39 -12.47 4.37
C ASP A 56 3.98 -12.94 5.78
N GLY A 57 3.82 -12.01 6.73
CA GLY A 57 3.43 -12.30 8.11
C GLY A 57 1.92 -12.54 8.30
N ALA A 58 1.55 -13.14 9.42
CA ALA A 58 0.15 -13.37 9.79
C ALA A 58 -0.60 -12.10 10.24
N SER A 59 0.13 -11.04 10.60
CA SER A 59 -0.42 -9.75 11.03
C SER A 59 0.46 -8.61 10.53
N LEU A 60 -0.14 -7.40 10.41
CA LEU A 60 0.62 -6.22 10.04
C LEU A 60 1.64 -5.90 11.14
N SER A 61 2.89 -5.65 10.73
CA SER A 61 3.97 -5.30 11.64
C SER A 61 3.76 -3.91 12.27
N LEU A 62 3.31 -3.88 13.52
CA LEU A 62 3.21 -2.64 14.30
C LEU A 62 4.55 -2.05 14.73
N THR A 63 5.68 -2.73 14.48
CA THR A 63 7.00 -2.09 14.63
C THR A 63 7.32 -1.23 13.41
N ASN A 64 6.76 -1.55 12.25
CA ASN A 64 7.00 -0.87 10.99
C ASN A 64 5.96 0.22 10.69
N TRP A 65 4.70 0.03 11.09
CA TRP A 65 3.59 0.83 10.57
C TRP A 65 2.72 1.46 11.66
N TRP A 66 2.41 2.74 11.48
CA TRP A 66 1.20 3.36 11.98
C TRP A 66 0.07 3.19 10.96
N THR A 67 -1.18 3.34 11.38
CA THR A 67 -2.33 3.20 10.49
C THR A 67 -3.20 4.46 10.39
N ARG A 68 -2.59 5.60 10.75
CA ARG A 68 -3.17 6.94 10.65
C ARG A 68 -2.14 7.93 10.14
N TYR A 69 -2.65 9.03 9.59
CA TYR A 69 -1.82 10.17 9.22
C TYR A 69 -1.07 10.72 10.44
N ILE A 70 0.10 11.32 10.21
CA ILE A 70 0.88 11.99 11.26
C ILE A 70 0.14 13.16 11.92
N TYR A 71 -0.75 13.81 11.19
CA TYR A 71 -1.45 15.01 11.63
C TYR A 71 -2.37 14.74 12.83
N ASN A 72 -2.68 15.80 13.58
CA ASN A 72 -3.46 15.72 14.82
C ASN A 72 -2.89 14.66 15.80
N ASN A 73 -1.56 14.73 16.05
CA ASN A 73 -0.82 13.79 16.90
C ASN A 73 -1.03 12.32 16.51
N GLY A 74 -1.05 12.01 15.22
CA GLY A 74 -1.20 10.64 14.75
C GLY A 74 -2.63 10.10 14.77
N MET A 75 -3.65 10.96 14.88
CA MET A 75 -5.06 10.55 15.04
C MET A 75 -5.97 10.97 13.88
N LEU A 76 -5.43 11.61 12.83
CA LEU A 76 -6.25 12.04 11.71
C LEU A 76 -6.63 10.83 10.81
N ASP A 77 -7.93 10.70 10.51
CA ASP A 77 -8.52 9.56 9.80
C ASP A 77 -8.87 9.84 8.32
N THR A 78 -8.83 11.10 7.91
CA THR A 78 -9.18 11.61 6.57
C THR A 78 -8.44 12.93 6.40
N LEU A 79 -7.93 13.21 5.20
CA LEU A 79 -7.03 14.35 4.99
C LEU A 79 -7.73 15.52 4.31
N ASN A 80 -8.48 15.25 3.24
CA ASN A 80 -9.09 16.27 2.39
C ASN A 80 -10.61 16.21 2.49
N ASP A 81 -11.28 16.01 1.35
CA ASP A 81 -12.72 15.93 1.18
C ASP A 81 -13.20 14.49 0.97
N GLU A 82 -12.35 13.50 1.25
CA GLU A 82 -12.66 12.11 1.03
C GLU A 82 -13.80 11.62 1.94
N LYS A 83 -14.40 10.50 1.55
CA LYS A 83 -15.63 9.93 2.14
C LYS A 83 -15.39 8.71 3.02
N GLN A 84 -14.14 8.27 3.17
CA GLN A 84 -13.77 7.21 4.10
C GLN A 84 -13.30 7.75 5.45
N LEU A 85 -13.40 6.92 6.48
CA LEU A 85 -12.54 7.00 7.66
C LEU A 85 -11.53 5.85 7.60
N PHE A 86 -10.25 6.13 7.82
CA PHE A 86 -9.30 5.05 8.04
C PHE A 86 -9.58 4.37 9.38
N ARG A 87 -9.65 3.03 9.38
CA ARG A 87 -10.08 2.22 10.54
C ARG A 87 -9.30 0.90 10.59
N GLU A 88 -9.16 0.34 11.80
CA GLU A 88 -8.60 -1.01 12.03
C GLU A 88 -9.74 -2.01 12.24
N ASN A 89 -10.69 -2.04 11.30
CA ASN A 89 -11.90 -2.85 11.40
C ASN A 89 -11.95 -3.88 10.27
N ASN A 90 -10.95 -4.77 10.23
CA ASN A 90 -10.71 -5.69 9.11
C ASN A 90 -10.47 -4.96 7.76
N ASN A 91 -9.83 -3.79 7.84
CA ASN A 91 -9.37 -3.02 6.69
C ASN A 91 -7.91 -3.32 6.31
N HIS A 92 -7.17 -4.05 7.16
CA HIS A 92 -5.79 -4.49 6.92
C HIS A 92 -5.76 -6.00 6.98
N VAL A 93 -5.96 -6.64 5.83
CA VAL A 93 -6.08 -8.10 5.75
C VAL A 93 -4.78 -8.69 5.21
N MET A 94 -4.11 -9.50 6.02
CA MET A 94 -2.94 -10.26 5.57
C MET A 94 -3.41 -11.51 4.82
N THR A 95 -2.95 -11.72 3.60
CA THR A 95 -3.27 -12.91 2.80
C THR A 95 -2.27 -14.04 2.99
N GLY A 96 -1.17 -13.78 3.71
CA GLY A 96 0.00 -14.66 3.83
C GLY A 96 1.10 -14.36 2.80
N THR A 97 0.78 -13.61 1.75
CA THR A 97 1.77 -13.15 0.74
C THR A 97 1.63 -11.68 0.38
N THR A 98 0.55 -11.02 0.80
CA THR A 98 0.27 -9.60 0.54
C THR A 98 -0.49 -8.99 1.72
N LEU A 99 -0.45 -7.67 1.84
CA LEU A 99 -1.37 -6.87 2.63
C LEU A 99 -2.48 -6.32 1.74
N GLN A 100 -3.74 -6.47 2.15
CA GLN A 100 -4.88 -5.81 1.54
C GLN A 100 -5.34 -4.63 2.40
N LEU A 101 -5.23 -3.42 1.85
CA LEU A 101 -5.91 -2.24 2.39
C LEU A 101 -7.32 -2.19 1.82
N THR A 102 -8.28 -2.70 2.59
CA THR A 102 -9.66 -2.93 2.15
C THR A 102 -10.57 -1.77 2.52
N ALA A 103 -11.27 -1.22 1.52
CA ALA A 103 -12.37 -0.29 1.69
C ALA A 103 -13.72 -1.02 1.69
N ARG A 104 -14.62 -0.60 2.58
CA ARG A 104 -15.97 -1.16 2.73
C ARG A 104 -16.97 -0.03 2.87
N LYS A 105 -18.17 -0.20 2.30
CA LYS A 105 -19.31 0.66 2.61
C LYS A 105 -19.80 0.34 4.03
N VAL A 106 -20.04 1.38 4.81
CA VAL A 106 -20.57 1.27 6.18
C VAL A 106 -21.74 2.22 6.39
N SER A 107 -22.55 1.93 7.39
CA SER A 107 -23.54 2.90 7.87
C SER A 107 -22.89 3.78 8.94
N ASN A 108 -22.88 5.09 8.72
CA ASN A 108 -22.38 6.07 9.67
C ASN A 108 -23.39 7.21 9.83
N SER A 109 -23.54 7.73 11.06
CA SER A 109 -24.43 8.85 11.35
C SER A 109 -24.00 10.14 10.63
N ASN A 110 -22.72 10.29 10.34
CA ASN A 110 -22.22 11.37 9.50
C ASN A 110 -22.36 10.97 8.02
N PRO A 111 -23.22 11.65 7.23
CA PRO A 111 -23.47 11.30 5.83
C PRO A 111 -22.26 11.50 4.91
N ARG A 112 -21.21 12.22 5.36
CA ARG A 112 -19.95 12.31 4.64
C ARG A 112 -19.18 10.99 4.65
N PHE A 113 -19.18 10.29 5.78
CA PHE A 113 -18.29 9.17 6.05
C PHE A 113 -18.99 7.82 5.92
N GLN A 114 -19.35 7.47 4.69
CA GLN A 114 -20.10 6.23 4.39
C GLN A 114 -19.19 5.05 4.02
N TYR A 115 -17.88 5.20 4.20
CA TYR A 115 -16.91 4.14 3.98
C TYR A 115 -15.90 4.06 5.13
N GLU A 116 -15.38 2.86 5.36
CA GLU A 116 -14.17 2.63 6.14
C GLU A 116 -13.10 2.06 5.21
N SER A 117 -11.84 2.41 5.44
CA SER A 117 -10.73 1.95 4.61
C SER A 117 -9.44 1.75 5.40
N GLY A 118 -8.41 1.20 4.74
CA GLY A 118 -7.09 0.98 5.29
C GLY A 118 -6.05 2.01 4.83
N MET A 119 -5.13 2.34 5.72
CA MET A 119 -3.89 3.04 5.39
C MET A 119 -2.74 2.57 6.27
N ILE A 120 -1.52 2.69 5.78
CA ILE A 120 -0.30 2.48 6.55
C ILE A 120 0.65 3.67 6.32
N ARG A 121 1.36 4.05 7.38
CA ARG A 121 2.42 5.05 7.39
C ARG A 121 3.63 4.49 8.12
N SER A 122 4.79 4.49 7.49
CA SER A 122 6.00 3.91 8.11
C SER A 122 6.36 4.65 9.41
N LYS A 123 6.82 3.94 10.43
CA LYS A 123 7.38 4.57 11.64
C LYS A 123 8.79 5.11 11.36
N MET A 124 9.56 4.39 10.55
CA MET A 124 10.81 4.89 10.02
C MET A 124 10.57 5.99 8.98
N THR A 125 11.47 6.96 8.95
CA THR A 125 11.46 8.07 8.01
C THR A 125 12.75 8.09 7.20
N PHE A 126 12.71 8.57 5.96
CA PHE A 126 13.81 8.49 5.01
C PHE A 126 14.02 9.82 4.28
N LYS A 127 15.25 10.15 3.91
CA LYS A 127 15.53 11.27 3.01
C LYS A 127 16.49 10.81 1.92
N TYR A 128 16.14 11.08 0.67
CA TYR A 128 16.78 10.49 -0.51
C TYR A 128 16.71 8.96 -0.52
N GLY A 129 16.78 8.35 -1.70
CA GLY A 129 16.63 6.91 -1.85
C GLY A 129 15.89 6.52 -3.11
N TYR A 130 15.86 5.23 -3.35
CA TYR A 130 14.91 4.60 -4.27
C TYR A 130 13.80 3.95 -3.44
N TYR A 131 12.56 4.35 -3.71
CA TYR A 131 11.36 3.89 -3.02
C TYR A 131 10.55 3.09 -4.02
N GLU A 132 10.11 1.88 -3.65
CA GLU A 132 9.24 1.10 -4.52
C GLU A 132 8.18 0.32 -3.74
N SER A 133 7.08 0.05 -4.41
CA SER A 133 6.07 -0.89 -3.94
C SER A 133 5.44 -1.59 -5.14
N ARG A 134 5.19 -2.90 -4.98
CA ARG A 134 4.44 -3.69 -5.96
C ARG A 134 2.99 -3.77 -5.54
N LEU A 135 2.12 -3.17 -6.35
CA LEU A 135 0.73 -2.87 -6.00
C LEU A 135 -0.23 -3.35 -7.08
N LYS A 136 -1.37 -3.89 -6.67
CA LYS A 136 -2.55 -4.03 -7.54
C LYS A 136 -3.64 -3.11 -7.03
N VAL A 137 -4.01 -2.14 -7.85
CA VAL A 137 -5.00 -1.12 -7.50
C VAL A 137 -6.43 -1.63 -7.72
N PRO A 138 -7.42 -1.19 -6.93
CA PRO A 138 -8.82 -1.52 -7.17
C PRO A 138 -9.37 -0.83 -8.41
N GLY A 139 -10.36 -1.47 -9.07
CA GLY A 139 -11.00 -0.95 -10.29
C GLY A 139 -12.34 -0.25 -10.07
N GLY A 140 -12.87 -0.20 -8.85
CA GLY A 140 -14.19 0.37 -8.56
C GLY A 140 -14.29 1.87 -8.88
N LEU A 141 -15.48 2.33 -9.30
CA LEU A 141 -15.75 3.76 -9.49
C LEU A 141 -15.69 4.48 -8.13
N GLY A 142 -14.89 5.54 -8.04
CA GLY A 142 -14.73 6.35 -6.84
C GLY A 142 -13.54 5.99 -5.96
N VAL A 143 -12.72 5.01 -6.34
CA VAL A 143 -11.49 4.65 -5.60
C VAL A 143 -10.34 5.60 -5.90
N TRP A 144 -9.50 5.81 -4.89
CA TRP A 144 -8.30 6.64 -4.93
C TRP A 144 -7.19 6.04 -4.05
N PRO A 145 -6.58 4.92 -4.46
CA PRO A 145 -5.34 4.44 -3.84
C PRO A 145 -4.16 5.38 -4.10
N ALA A 146 -3.26 5.49 -3.12
CA ALA A 146 -2.03 6.25 -3.24
C ALA A 146 -0.83 5.54 -2.59
N PHE A 147 0.36 5.74 -3.17
CA PHE A 147 1.69 5.44 -2.64
C PHE A 147 2.52 6.71 -2.68
N TRP A 148 2.92 7.22 -1.53
CA TRP A 148 3.40 8.60 -1.44
C TRP A 148 4.23 8.85 -0.18
N LEU A 149 4.86 10.02 -0.15
CA LEU A 149 5.78 10.45 0.87
C LEU A 149 5.33 11.78 1.48
N ASN A 150 5.34 11.91 2.81
CA ASN A 150 5.09 13.17 3.51
C ASN A 150 6.12 13.41 4.62
N SER A 151 6.40 14.66 4.99
CA SER A 151 7.43 14.96 6.00
C SER A 151 7.00 14.59 7.41
N ASP A 152 7.96 14.14 8.22
CA ASP A 152 7.82 14.06 9.68
C ASP A 152 7.67 15.46 10.31
N SER A 153 7.41 15.51 11.62
CA SER A 153 7.36 16.78 12.35
C SER A 153 8.72 17.46 12.45
N ASP A 154 8.73 18.79 12.50
CA ASP A 154 9.95 19.55 12.82
C ASP A 154 10.43 19.34 14.27
N ALA A 155 11.56 19.94 14.63
CA ALA A 155 12.14 19.82 15.97
C ALA A 155 11.24 20.33 17.13
N ASN A 156 10.18 21.09 16.81
CA ASN A 156 9.19 21.55 17.79
C ASN A 156 7.91 20.69 17.80
N GLY A 157 7.92 19.55 17.08
CA GLY A 157 6.75 18.67 16.95
C GLY A 157 5.69 19.18 15.99
N LYS A 158 5.98 20.20 15.18
CA LYS A 158 5.00 20.75 14.23
C LYS A 158 5.05 19.99 12.91
N THR A 159 3.90 19.46 12.50
CA THR A 159 3.66 18.92 11.14
C THR A 159 3.26 20.05 10.19
N SER A 160 3.82 20.09 8.98
CA SER A 160 3.49 21.09 7.96
C SER A 160 3.37 20.43 6.58
N TRP A 161 2.63 21.06 5.68
CA TRP A 161 2.54 20.71 4.27
C TRP A 161 2.63 21.98 3.42
N PRO A 162 3.26 21.94 2.22
CA PRO A 162 4.15 20.90 1.67
C PRO A 162 5.45 20.77 2.49
N PRO A 163 6.34 19.77 2.26
CA PRO A 163 6.50 18.93 1.06
C PRO A 163 5.78 17.57 1.04
N GLU A 164 5.57 17.08 -0.17
CA GLU A 164 4.91 15.81 -0.49
C GLU A 164 5.45 15.26 -1.82
N ILE A 165 5.62 13.95 -1.95
CA ILE A 165 5.90 13.28 -3.24
C ILE A 165 4.92 12.13 -3.41
N ASP A 166 4.08 12.22 -4.43
CA ASP A 166 3.14 11.19 -4.86
C ASP A 166 3.82 10.28 -5.88
N ILE A 167 4.20 9.07 -5.45
CA ILE A 167 4.82 8.05 -6.31
C ILE A 167 3.76 7.43 -7.22
N LEU A 168 2.57 7.22 -6.66
CA LEU A 168 1.36 6.80 -7.36
C LEU A 168 0.17 7.48 -6.70
N GLU A 169 -0.66 8.12 -7.52
CA GLU A 169 -2.10 8.20 -7.25
C GLU A 169 -2.82 7.54 -8.43
N PHE A 170 -3.67 6.56 -8.16
CA PHE A 170 -4.59 6.05 -9.16
C PHE A 170 -5.99 6.53 -8.80
N VAL A 171 -6.65 7.19 -9.74
CA VAL A 171 -8.00 7.74 -9.55
C VAL A 171 -8.91 7.12 -10.59
N ASN A 172 -10.04 6.57 -10.17
CA ASN A 172 -11.05 6.09 -11.11
C ASN A 172 -12.38 6.81 -10.89
N ASN A 173 -12.61 7.90 -11.64
CA ASN A 173 -13.89 8.60 -11.69
C ASN A 173 -14.74 8.22 -12.92
N GLY A 174 -14.26 7.27 -13.74
CA GLY A 174 -14.99 6.70 -14.87
C GLY A 174 -15.18 7.64 -16.07
N LYS A 175 -14.55 8.83 -16.09
CA LYS A 175 -14.61 9.75 -17.23
C LYS A 175 -13.26 10.40 -17.52
N ASP A 176 -12.83 11.30 -16.64
CA ASP A 176 -11.61 12.08 -16.80
C ASP A 176 -10.38 11.22 -16.49
N ASP A 177 -10.50 10.42 -15.43
CA ASP A 177 -9.48 9.49 -14.95
C ASP A 177 -9.98 8.05 -15.19
N ARG A 178 -9.10 7.23 -15.78
CA ARG A 178 -9.43 5.95 -16.38
C ARG A 178 -8.54 4.82 -15.83
N PRO A 179 -8.95 3.55 -15.98
CA PRO A 179 -8.17 2.42 -15.47
C PRO A 179 -6.73 2.28 -16.02
N ASP A 180 -6.41 2.93 -17.12
CA ASP A 180 -5.09 2.95 -17.78
C ASP A 180 -4.22 4.15 -17.38
N MET A 181 -4.59 4.89 -16.33
CA MET A 181 -4.01 6.19 -16.02
C MET A 181 -3.61 6.31 -14.54
N VAL A 182 -2.43 6.90 -14.29
CA VAL A 182 -1.94 7.23 -12.94
C VAL A 182 -1.34 8.63 -12.90
N HIS A 183 -1.36 9.24 -11.71
CA HIS A 183 -0.85 10.58 -11.44
C HIS A 183 0.41 10.51 -10.59
N MET A 184 1.33 11.44 -10.87
CA MET A 184 2.64 11.53 -10.23
C MET A 184 3.00 12.98 -9.99
N THR A 185 3.27 13.32 -8.72
CA THR A 185 3.47 14.71 -8.32
C THR A 185 4.54 14.84 -7.24
N ALA A 186 5.19 16.00 -7.19
CA ALA A 186 6.06 16.37 -6.07
C ALA A 186 5.73 17.79 -5.63
N GLN A 187 4.99 17.95 -4.55
CA GLN A 187 4.43 19.25 -4.14
C GLN A 187 5.45 20.07 -3.36
N VAL A 188 5.58 21.33 -3.76
CA VAL A 188 6.17 22.44 -2.98
C VAL A 188 5.28 23.67 -3.12
N LYS A 189 5.61 24.73 -2.38
CA LYS A 189 4.99 26.05 -2.57
C LYS A 189 6.00 27.00 -3.23
N ASN A 190 5.53 27.83 -4.15
CA ASN A 190 6.34 28.90 -4.71
C ASN A 190 6.56 30.02 -3.68
N LYS A 191 7.35 31.05 -4.04
CA LYS A 191 7.63 32.20 -3.15
C LYS A 191 6.40 32.98 -2.69
N LYS A 192 5.27 32.85 -3.39
CA LYS A 192 3.97 33.47 -3.03
C LYS A 192 3.11 32.56 -2.14
N GLY A 193 3.60 31.36 -1.82
CA GLY A 193 2.86 30.36 -1.04
C GLY A 193 1.86 29.54 -1.84
N GLU A 194 1.84 29.67 -3.17
CA GLU A 194 0.93 28.92 -4.06
C GLU A 194 1.50 27.52 -4.35
N PRO A 195 0.65 26.48 -4.47
CA PRO A 195 1.11 25.14 -4.85
C PRO A 195 1.88 25.17 -6.17
N ASN A 196 3.05 24.54 -6.19
CA ASN A 196 3.91 24.40 -7.35
C ASN A 196 4.29 22.92 -7.49
N PRO A 197 3.46 22.13 -8.17
CA PRO A 197 3.72 20.71 -8.39
C PRO A 197 4.96 20.55 -9.25
N TRP A 198 5.79 19.59 -8.86
CA TRP A 198 7.14 19.28 -9.32
C TRP A 198 8.23 20.27 -8.90
N GLY A 199 7.86 21.47 -8.47
CA GLY A 199 8.79 22.48 -7.99
C GLY A 199 9.62 23.13 -9.09
N GLY A 200 10.51 22.36 -9.73
CA GLY A 200 11.55 22.85 -10.63
C GLY A 200 11.38 22.49 -12.10
N GLU A 201 12.53 22.35 -12.76
CA GLU A 201 12.69 22.11 -14.20
C GLU A 201 12.39 20.66 -14.57
N GLU A 202 11.74 20.47 -15.72
CA GLU A 202 11.59 19.16 -16.35
C GLU A 202 12.89 18.73 -17.03
N LEU A 203 13.41 17.57 -16.61
CA LEU A 203 14.69 17.02 -17.10
C LEU A 203 14.48 15.81 -18.02
N PHE A 204 13.35 15.12 -17.88
CA PHE A 204 12.98 13.99 -18.73
C PHE A 204 11.46 13.78 -18.72
N ARG A 205 10.89 13.40 -19.86
CA ARG A 205 9.49 13.01 -20.01
C ARG A 205 9.35 11.91 -21.04
N ASP A 206 8.73 10.81 -20.63
CA ASP A 206 8.30 9.74 -21.53
C ASP A 206 7.12 10.22 -22.42
N PRO A 207 7.02 9.80 -23.69
CA PRO A 207 5.93 10.22 -24.58
C PRO A 207 4.52 9.92 -24.06
N ASP A 208 4.38 8.89 -23.23
CA ASP A 208 3.11 8.49 -22.63
C ASP A 208 2.82 9.26 -21.32
N PHE A 209 3.75 10.11 -20.86
CA PHE A 209 3.58 10.97 -19.70
C PHE A 209 3.15 12.39 -20.11
N LYS A 210 1.84 12.68 -20.03
CA LYS A 210 1.25 13.95 -20.50
C LYS A 210 0.68 14.74 -19.33
N LYS A 211 1.07 16.02 -19.25
CA LYS A 211 0.80 16.84 -18.06
C LYS A 211 1.35 16.10 -16.83
N ARG A 212 0.49 15.71 -15.87
CA ARG A 212 0.83 15.02 -14.62
C ARG A 212 0.59 13.52 -14.62
N ASN A 213 0.27 12.97 -15.79
CA ASN A 213 -0.38 11.68 -15.87
C ASN A 213 0.40 10.77 -16.80
N TYR A 214 0.65 9.55 -16.35
CA TYR A 214 1.10 8.46 -17.21
C TYR A 214 -0.12 7.72 -17.77
N TYR A 215 -0.13 7.47 -19.09
CA TYR A 215 -1.14 6.67 -19.76
C TYR A 215 -0.51 5.35 -20.20
N ALA A 216 -0.81 4.27 -19.49
CA ALA A 216 -0.25 2.96 -19.77
C ALA A 216 -0.95 2.29 -20.97
N PRO A 217 -0.28 1.37 -21.68
CA PRO A 217 -0.91 0.54 -22.70
C PRO A 217 -1.78 -0.60 -22.12
N PHE A 218 -1.99 -0.60 -20.81
CA PHE A 218 -2.73 -1.61 -20.03
C PHE A 218 -3.55 -0.93 -18.94
N LYS A 219 -4.46 -1.67 -18.31
CA LYS A 219 -5.23 -1.17 -17.16
C LYS A 219 -4.57 -1.63 -15.87
N PHE A 220 -4.29 -0.68 -14.97
CA PHE A 220 -3.66 -0.95 -13.69
C PHE A 220 -4.45 -1.89 -12.77
N PRO A 221 -5.80 -1.93 -12.77
CA PRO A 221 -6.53 -2.90 -11.95
C PRO A 221 -6.41 -4.37 -12.38
N ASP A 222 -5.89 -4.64 -13.58
CA ASP A 222 -5.87 -6.01 -14.11
C ASP A 222 -4.75 -6.85 -13.47
N ASP A 223 -3.61 -6.25 -13.13
CA ASP A 223 -2.44 -6.94 -12.57
C ASP A 223 -1.66 -6.09 -11.54
N PHE A 224 -0.69 -6.71 -10.88
CA PHE A 224 0.29 -6.01 -10.05
C PHE A 224 1.32 -5.29 -10.91
N HIS A 225 1.62 -4.06 -10.51
CA HIS A 225 2.66 -3.23 -11.11
C HIS A 225 3.61 -2.70 -10.03
N VAL A 226 4.88 -2.50 -10.40
CA VAL A 226 5.87 -1.91 -9.50
C VAL A 226 5.96 -0.41 -9.75
N PHE A 227 5.58 0.37 -8.73
CA PHE A 227 5.69 1.82 -8.75
C PHE A 227 6.95 2.23 -8.01
N GLY A 228 7.81 3.00 -8.68
CA GLY A 228 9.13 3.37 -8.17
C GLY A 228 9.39 4.87 -8.22
N LEU A 229 10.20 5.36 -7.28
CA LEU A 229 10.68 6.73 -7.22
C LEU A 229 12.17 6.74 -6.85
N LEU A 230 13.00 7.33 -7.69
CA LEU A 230 14.36 7.73 -7.31
C LEU A 230 14.34 9.20 -6.88
N TRP A 231 14.50 9.45 -5.59
CA TRP A 231 14.75 10.77 -5.01
C TRP A 231 16.24 10.86 -4.66
N ASP A 232 17.03 11.55 -5.48
CA ASP A 232 18.50 11.58 -5.32
C ASP A 232 18.98 12.90 -4.68
N THR A 233 20.21 12.86 -4.21
CA THR A 233 20.96 13.90 -3.49
C THR A 233 21.32 15.11 -4.35
N ASP A 234 21.13 15.05 -5.66
CA ASP A 234 21.27 16.16 -6.60
C ASP A 234 19.97 16.98 -6.74
N ASP A 235 19.03 16.82 -5.80
CA ASP A 235 17.71 17.45 -5.81
C ASP A 235 16.91 17.10 -7.07
N THR A 236 16.96 15.84 -7.49
CA THR A 236 16.09 15.31 -8.55
C THR A 236 15.16 14.22 -8.03
N VAL A 237 13.98 14.14 -8.64
CA VAL A 237 13.01 13.07 -8.43
C VAL A 237 12.63 12.45 -9.77
N THR A 238 12.70 11.12 -9.86
CA THR A 238 12.40 10.35 -11.07
C THR A 238 11.39 9.24 -10.77
N TRP A 239 10.30 9.19 -11.52
CA TRP A 239 9.28 8.15 -11.37
C TRP A 239 9.47 7.00 -12.35
N PHE A 240 9.05 5.81 -11.92
CA PHE A 240 9.11 4.56 -12.66
C PHE A 240 7.80 3.77 -12.50
N VAL A 241 7.40 3.08 -13.57
CA VAL A 241 6.41 1.99 -13.53
C VAL A 241 7.05 0.77 -14.19
N ASP A 242 7.08 -0.36 -13.49
CA ASP A 242 7.67 -1.62 -13.95
C ASP A 242 9.12 -1.45 -14.45
N GLY A 243 9.89 -0.59 -13.79
CA GLY A 243 11.26 -0.24 -14.16
C GLY A 243 11.39 0.72 -15.35
N LYS A 244 10.31 1.03 -16.08
CA LYS A 244 10.30 2.06 -17.14
C LYS A 244 10.36 3.44 -16.48
N LYS A 245 11.41 4.19 -16.78
CA LYS A 245 11.55 5.61 -16.39
C LYS A 245 10.48 6.45 -17.09
N LEU A 246 9.72 7.26 -16.36
CA LEU A 246 8.61 8.04 -16.90
C LEU A 246 8.83 9.54 -16.90
N PHE A 247 9.31 10.09 -15.79
CA PHE A 247 9.41 11.54 -15.63
C PHE A 247 10.53 11.87 -14.66
N THR A 248 11.33 12.91 -14.96
CA THR A 248 12.34 13.46 -14.04
C THR A 248 12.19 14.97 -13.95
N VAL A 249 12.25 15.49 -12.74
CA VAL A 249 12.28 16.94 -12.47
C VAL A 249 13.32 17.28 -11.41
N SER A 250 13.78 18.53 -11.41
CA SER A 250 14.45 19.08 -10.23
C SER A 250 13.43 19.43 -9.14
N TYR A 251 13.74 19.06 -7.91
CA TYR A 251 12.83 19.14 -6.78
C TYR A 251 13.58 19.26 -5.45
N LYS A 252 13.17 20.21 -4.62
CA LYS A 252 13.72 20.41 -3.26
C LYS A 252 12.69 20.09 -2.20
N TRP A 253 13.05 19.23 -1.26
CA TRP A 253 12.21 18.83 -0.12
C TRP A 253 12.22 19.88 0.99
N VAL A 254 11.48 20.97 0.76
CA VAL A 254 11.44 22.15 1.63
C VAL A 254 10.01 22.53 2.00
N TYR A 255 9.87 23.12 3.18
CA TYR A 255 8.66 23.81 3.59
C TYR A 255 8.44 25.09 2.77
N ALA A 256 7.24 25.66 2.86
CA ALA A 256 6.86 26.90 2.16
C ALA A 256 7.78 28.10 2.47
N ASN A 257 8.43 28.11 3.64
CA ASN A 257 9.38 29.15 4.04
C ASN A 257 10.80 28.91 3.50
N GLY A 258 11.00 27.88 2.66
CA GLY A 258 12.28 27.52 2.07
C GLY A 258 13.22 26.73 2.98
N LYS A 259 12.83 26.42 4.22
CA LYS A 259 13.63 25.56 5.11
C LYS A 259 13.49 24.11 4.68
N ASP A 260 14.59 23.36 4.78
CA ASP A 260 14.59 21.91 4.65
C ASP A 260 13.53 21.28 5.55
N ALA A 261 12.72 20.40 4.97
CA ALA A 261 11.80 19.59 5.74
C ALA A 261 12.53 18.34 6.29
N PRO A 262 12.03 17.77 7.41
CA PRO A 262 12.49 16.51 7.98
C PRO A 262 12.37 15.35 6.99
N ASN A 263 12.95 14.21 7.35
CA ASN A 263 12.79 12.96 6.62
C ASN A 263 11.31 12.64 6.37
N ALA A 264 11.05 11.94 5.28
CA ALA A 264 9.71 11.56 4.84
C ALA A 264 9.29 10.20 5.40
N HIS A 265 8.02 10.09 5.77
CA HIS A 265 7.36 8.80 5.91
C HIS A 265 7.03 8.21 4.53
N VAL A 266 6.86 6.89 4.50
CA VAL A 266 6.25 6.16 3.38
C VAL A 266 4.80 5.85 3.72
N LEU A 267 3.88 6.17 2.82
CA LEU A 267 2.44 5.99 3.02
C LEU A 267 1.82 5.19 1.87
N LEU A 268 0.90 4.30 2.25
CA LEU A 268 -0.03 3.63 1.35
C LEU A 268 -1.44 3.77 1.92
N ASN A 269 -2.41 4.18 1.12
CA ASN A 269 -3.80 4.26 1.54
C ASN A 269 -4.76 3.97 0.39
N LEU A 270 -5.99 3.61 0.73
CA LEU A 270 -7.11 3.54 -0.21
C LEU A 270 -8.17 4.58 0.16
N SER A 271 -8.09 5.78 -0.42
CA SER A 271 -9.12 6.81 -0.26
C SER A 271 -10.32 6.54 -1.16
N ILE A 272 -11.51 7.02 -0.76
CA ILE A 272 -12.77 6.85 -1.48
C ILE A 272 -13.45 8.20 -1.65
N GLY A 273 -13.86 8.54 -2.87
CA GLY A 273 -14.67 9.71 -3.16
C GLY A 273 -13.89 11.03 -3.24
N GLY A 274 -14.35 12.05 -2.52
CA GLY A 274 -13.90 13.44 -2.72
C GLY A 274 -14.38 14.05 -4.04
N GLN A 275 -14.02 15.30 -4.29
CA GLN A 275 -14.35 16.03 -5.53
C GLN A 275 -13.56 15.51 -6.75
N TRP A 276 -12.55 14.65 -6.53
CA TRP A 276 -11.74 14.07 -7.60
C TRP A 276 -12.21 12.67 -7.99
N ALA A 277 -11.97 11.65 -7.15
CA ALA A 277 -12.38 10.28 -7.48
C ALA A 277 -13.91 10.13 -7.48
N GLY A 278 -14.59 10.81 -6.57
CA GLY A 278 -16.05 10.83 -6.46
C GLY A 278 -16.76 11.84 -7.35
N ARG A 279 -16.05 12.53 -8.27
CA ARG A 279 -16.60 13.61 -9.11
C ARG A 279 -17.89 13.21 -9.83
N TYR A 280 -17.94 11.96 -10.31
CA TYR A 280 -19.08 11.41 -11.05
C TYR A 280 -19.84 10.33 -10.28
N GLY A 281 -19.67 10.30 -8.96
CA GLY A 281 -20.26 9.30 -8.07
C GLY A 281 -19.25 8.26 -7.59
N VAL A 282 -19.73 7.40 -6.68
CA VAL A 282 -19.03 6.22 -6.18
C VAL A 282 -19.97 5.04 -6.40
N ASP A 283 -19.49 3.93 -6.95
CA ASP A 283 -20.33 2.74 -7.13
C ASP A 283 -20.34 1.90 -5.85
N ASP A 284 -21.36 2.11 -5.02
CA ASP A 284 -21.55 1.38 -3.77
C ASP A 284 -21.60 -0.14 -3.94
N LYS A 285 -22.07 -0.63 -5.09
CA LYS A 285 -22.20 -2.07 -5.34
C LYS A 285 -20.86 -2.74 -5.66
N ALA A 286 -19.83 -1.96 -5.96
CA ALA A 286 -18.49 -2.46 -6.20
C ALA A 286 -17.75 -2.81 -4.89
N PHE A 287 -18.22 -2.36 -3.72
CA PHE A 287 -17.53 -2.60 -2.46
C PHE A 287 -17.84 -4.00 -1.89
N PRO A 288 -16.86 -4.70 -1.30
CA PRO A 288 -15.52 -4.20 -0.92
C PRO A 288 -14.54 -4.04 -2.09
N GLN A 289 -13.63 -3.09 -1.96
CA GLN A 289 -12.50 -2.85 -2.87
C GLN A 289 -11.21 -2.90 -2.06
N ALA A 290 -10.10 -3.35 -2.65
CA ALA A 290 -8.82 -3.43 -1.94
C ALA A 290 -7.65 -2.90 -2.79
N LEU A 291 -6.71 -2.25 -2.13
CA LEU A 291 -5.36 -2.06 -2.65
C LEU A 291 -4.52 -3.23 -2.13
N ASP A 292 -4.13 -4.13 -3.02
CA ASP A 292 -3.22 -5.23 -2.70
C ASP A 292 -1.78 -4.72 -2.75
N VAL A 293 -1.04 -4.94 -1.67
CA VAL A 293 0.35 -4.53 -1.48
C VAL A 293 1.19 -5.79 -1.30
N ASP A 294 2.01 -6.09 -2.30
CA ASP A 294 2.90 -7.24 -2.27
C ASP A 294 4.16 -6.97 -1.45
N TYR A 295 4.75 -5.78 -1.61
CA TYR A 295 5.85 -5.30 -0.76
C TYR A 295 5.96 -3.79 -0.76
N VAL A 296 6.64 -3.24 0.24
CA VAL A 296 7.23 -1.89 0.23
C VAL A 296 8.71 -2.01 0.49
N ARG A 297 9.55 -1.32 -0.28
CA ARG A 297 11.01 -1.32 -0.10
C ARG A 297 11.59 0.07 -0.28
N VAL A 298 12.62 0.36 0.51
CA VAL A 298 13.41 1.58 0.42
C VAL A 298 14.88 1.21 0.35
N TYR A 299 15.57 1.81 -0.61
CA TYR A 299 16.98 1.61 -0.85
C TYR A 299 17.71 2.95 -0.77
N GLN A 300 18.94 2.96 -0.26
CA GLN A 300 19.80 4.14 -0.22
C GLN A 300 21.22 3.77 -0.64
N LYS A 301 22.01 4.75 -1.10
CA LYS A 301 23.45 4.55 -1.26
C LYS A 301 24.07 4.36 0.14
N PRO A 302 24.97 3.39 0.36
CA PRO A 302 25.53 3.11 1.69
C PRO A 302 26.17 4.32 2.40
N ASP A 303 26.75 5.24 1.63
CA ASP A 303 27.38 6.49 2.10
C ASP A 303 26.40 7.67 2.25
N GLN A 304 25.13 7.48 1.91
CA GLN A 304 24.07 8.50 1.95
C GLN A 304 22.84 8.06 2.76
N ILE A 305 23.00 7.08 3.66
CA ILE A 305 21.91 6.61 4.51
C ILE A 305 21.43 7.77 5.40
N LYS A 306 20.16 8.15 5.20
CA LYS A 306 19.46 9.16 6.01
C LYS A 306 18.12 8.59 6.42
N THR A 307 18.09 8.05 7.64
CA THR A 307 16.90 7.48 8.26
C THR A 307 16.59 8.16 9.59
N GLY A 308 15.35 8.01 10.04
CA GLY A 308 14.88 8.45 11.35
C GLY A 308 13.76 7.53 11.84
N GLN A 309 13.30 7.78 13.06
CA GLN A 309 12.16 7.07 13.66
C GLN A 309 11.20 8.11 14.23
N SER A 310 10.00 8.18 13.67
CA SER A 310 8.95 9.05 14.17
C SER A 310 8.26 8.41 15.38
N THR A 311 7.98 9.23 16.39
CA THR A 311 7.25 8.85 17.60
C THR A 311 5.79 9.32 17.58
N ILE A 312 5.38 10.06 16.54
CA ILE A 312 4.03 10.61 16.43
C ILE A 312 3.14 9.58 15.73
N GLY A 313 2.21 8.99 16.48
CA GLY A 313 1.29 7.97 15.99
C GLY A 313 0.54 7.29 17.12
N LYS A 314 -0.53 6.57 16.76
CA LYS A 314 -1.17 5.58 17.64
C LYS A 314 -1.25 4.24 16.91
N ASP A 315 -0.87 3.17 17.60
CA ASP A 315 -1.00 1.80 17.12
C ASP A 315 -2.44 1.38 17.41
N LEU A 316 -3.28 1.32 16.38
CA LEU A 316 -4.71 1.05 16.56
C LEU A 316 -5.12 -0.37 16.18
N LEU A 317 -4.17 -1.22 15.75
CA LEU A 317 -4.45 -2.61 15.39
C LEU A 317 -4.64 -3.53 16.61
N LYS A 318 -4.54 -3.00 17.83
CA LYS A 318 -4.95 -3.73 19.04
C LYS A 318 -6.45 -3.56 19.25
N ASP A 319 -7.12 -4.64 19.63
CA ASP A 319 -8.54 -4.62 19.98
C ASP A 319 -8.80 -3.55 21.06
N PRO A 320 -9.66 -2.54 20.83
CA PRO A 320 -10.01 -1.53 21.82
C PRO A 320 -10.59 -2.12 23.12
N ASN A 321 -11.01 -3.38 23.11
CA ASN A 321 -11.51 -4.09 24.29
C ASN A 321 -10.40 -4.74 25.14
N GLU A 322 -9.15 -4.80 24.67
CA GLU A 322 -8.01 -5.27 25.48
C GLU A 322 -7.48 -4.19 26.44
N GLU A 323 -7.71 -2.90 26.17
CA GLU A 323 -7.30 -1.81 27.08
C GLU A 323 -8.23 -1.61 28.29
N LYS A 324 -9.32 -2.39 28.39
CA LYS A 324 -10.31 -2.31 29.48
C LYS A 324 -10.32 -3.51 30.42
N LYS A 325 -9.29 -4.37 30.40
CA LYS A 325 -9.16 -5.49 31.36
C LYS A 325 -8.09 -5.24 32.41
#